data_AF-A0A369Q4I1-F1
#
_entry.id   AF-A0A369Q4I1-F1
#
_cell.length_a   1.000
_cell.length_b   1.000
_cell.length_c   1.000
_cell.angle_alpha   90.00
_cell.angle_beta   90.00
_cell.angle_gamma   90.00
#
_symmetry.space_group_name_H-M   'P 1'
#
loop_
_entity.id
_entity.type
_entity.pdbx_description
1 polymer ?
#
loop_
_entity_poly.entity_id
_entity_poly.type
_entity_poly.pdbx_seq_one_letter_code
_entity_poly.pdbx_strand_id
1 'polypeptide(L)'
;MPSTRKAISALTQLRKSIDIRTLEPIIFYSGKNDELHIHLSKEDRGELIIKSLSKKMITVREVTLLENDSKLSWKQNFKGLKIIVPTSIDEELNDQQAIIKIKF
;
A
#
# COMPACT_ATOMS: atom_id res chain seq x y z
N MET A 1 -15.79 -24.44 -45.35
CA MET A 1 -15.82 -24.74 -43.90
C MET A 1 -15.19 -23.58 -43.14
N PRO A 2 -15.82 -23.04 -42.10
CA PRO A 2 -15.34 -21.84 -41.41
C PRO A 2 -14.28 -22.20 -40.38
N SER A 3 -13.07 -21.65 -40.52
CA SER A 3 -12.02 -21.70 -39.50
C SER A 3 -12.22 -20.57 -38.49
N THR A 4 -13.16 -20.76 -37.57
CA THR A 4 -13.33 -19.89 -36.41
C THR A 4 -12.80 -20.62 -35.18
N ARG A 5 -11.74 -20.09 -34.56
CA ARG A 5 -11.38 -20.14 -33.13
C ARG A 5 -9.87 -20.15 -32.94
N LYS A 6 -9.28 -18.97 -32.81
CA LYS A 6 -8.04 -18.75 -32.03
C LYS A 6 -7.96 -17.29 -31.56
N ALA A 7 -9.02 -16.83 -30.90
CA ALA A 7 -9.06 -15.52 -30.25
C ALA A 7 -9.36 -15.63 -28.74
N ILE A 8 -9.13 -16.80 -28.14
CA ILE A 8 -9.46 -17.05 -26.73
C ILE A 8 -8.21 -17.08 -25.84
N SER A 9 -7.01 -17.36 -26.36
CA SER A 9 -5.84 -17.60 -25.49
C SER A 9 -5.08 -16.34 -25.04
N ALA A 10 -5.22 -15.20 -25.72
CA ALA A 10 -4.49 -13.99 -25.36
C ALA A 10 -5.12 -13.21 -24.20
N LEU A 11 -6.46 -13.23 -24.07
CA LEU A 11 -7.18 -12.58 -22.98
C LEU A 11 -7.03 -13.33 -21.64
N THR A 12 -6.75 -14.64 -21.67
CA THR A 12 -6.54 -15.44 -20.47
C THR A 12 -5.14 -15.26 -19.88
N GLN A 13 -4.12 -15.00 -20.72
CA GLN A 13 -2.75 -14.73 -20.27
C GLN A 13 -2.55 -13.32 -19.69
N LEU A 14 -3.44 -12.38 -19.99
CA LEU A 14 -3.37 -10.98 -19.56
C LEU A 14 -4.00 -10.69 -18.19
N ARG A 15 -4.59 -11.68 -17.54
CA ARG A 15 -4.93 -11.58 -16.11
C ARG A 15 -3.69 -11.92 -15.31
N LYS A 16 -2.74 -10.98 -15.22
CA LYS A 16 -1.82 -10.95 -14.06
C LYS A 16 -2.74 -11.01 -12.84
N SER A 17 -2.70 -12.13 -12.11
CA SER A 17 -3.49 -12.31 -10.90
C SER A 17 -3.12 -11.19 -9.95
N ILE A 18 -4.03 -10.22 -9.76
CA ILE A 18 -3.86 -9.18 -8.76
C ILE A 18 -3.97 -9.90 -7.42
N ASP A 19 -2.84 -10.03 -6.73
CA ASP A 19 -2.78 -10.63 -5.40
C ASP A 19 -3.25 -9.57 -4.39
N ILE A 20 -4.46 -9.77 -3.85
CA ILE A 20 -5.05 -8.88 -2.85
C ILE A 20 -5.07 -9.65 -1.54
N ARG A 21 -4.31 -9.16 -0.56
CA ARG A 21 -4.22 -9.75 0.78
C ARG A 21 -4.77 -8.78 1.81
N THR A 22 -5.44 -9.33 2.81
CA THR A 22 -5.76 -8.59 4.04
C THR A 22 -4.55 -8.69 4.95
N LEU A 23 -4.04 -7.55 5.40
CA LEU A 23 -2.91 -7.50 6.33
C LEU A 23 -3.42 -7.26 7.74
N GLU A 24 -2.73 -7.86 8.71
CA GLU A 24 -2.88 -7.57 10.14
C GLU A 24 -1.61 -6.85 10.62
N PRO A 25 -1.40 -5.58 10.24
CA PRO A 25 -0.18 -4.88 10.60
C PRO A 25 -0.16 -4.58 12.09
N ILE A 26 1.05 -4.50 12.65
CA ILE A 26 1.25 -3.92 13.97
C ILE A 26 1.12 -2.40 13.85
N ILE A 27 0.20 -1.83 14.62
CA ILE A 27 -0.15 -0.41 14.59
C ILE A 27 0.24 0.23 15.93
N PHE A 28 1.10 1.24 15.88
CA PHE A 28 1.43 2.06 17.05
C PHE A 28 0.89 3.47 16.87
N TYR A 29 0.07 3.92 17.82
CA TYR A 29 -0.42 5.31 17.86
C TYR A 29 0.20 6.04 19.05
N SER A 30 0.84 7.18 18.78
CA SER A 30 1.32 8.10 19.81
C SER A 30 0.44 9.33 19.84
N GLY A 31 -0.52 9.39 20.76
CA GLY A 31 -1.36 10.57 20.97
C GLY A 31 -0.61 11.82 21.43
N LYS A 32 0.69 11.70 21.74
CA LYS A 32 1.56 12.83 22.04
C LYS A 32 2.01 13.57 20.77
N ASN A 33 2.16 12.85 19.66
CA ASN A 33 2.65 13.38 18.39
C ASN A 33 1.59 13.36 17.27
N ASP A 34 0.42 12.77 17.53
CA ASP A 34 -0.63 12.48 16.53
C ASP A 34 -0.10 11.68 15.33
N GLU A 35 0.70 10.65 15.63
CA GLU A 35 1.37 9.81 14.64
C GLU A 35 0.93 8.35 14.75
N LEU A 36 0.76 7.70 13.60
CA LEU A 36 0.49 6.28 13.44
C LEU A 36 1.64 5.62 12.69
N HIS A 37 2.21 4.56 13.26
CA HIS A 37 3.23 3.76 12.59
C HIS A 37 2.65 2.39 12.19
N ILE A 38 2.92 1.98 10.96
CA ILE A 38 2.46 0.72 10.36
C ILE A 38 3.68 -0.05 9.90
N HIS A 39 3.88 -1.23 10.49
CA HIS A 39 4.98 -2.12 10.13
C HIS A 39 4.53 -3.05 9.01
N LEU A 40 5.25 -3.04 7.90
CA LEU A 40 5.01 -3.90 6.74
C LEU A 40 6.20 -4.84 6.49
N SER A 41 5.88 -6.07 6.13
CA SER A 41 6.90 -7.03 5.66
C SER A 41 7.28 -6.73 4.21
N LYS A 42 8.41 -7.29 3.76
CA LYS A 42 8.89 -7.14 2.37
C LYS A 42 7.86 -7.59 1.34
N GLU A 43 7.09 -8.63 1.67
CA GLU A 43 6.05 -9.22 0.82
C GLU A 43 4.78 -8.35 0.71
N ASP A 44 4.61 -7.40 1.62
CA ASP A 44 3.42 -6.55 1.74
C ASP A 44 3.58 -5.20 1.03
N ARG A 45 4.66 -5.02 0.27
CA ARG A 45 4.96 -3.78 -0.48
C ARG A 45 4.09 -3.71 -1.74
N GLY A 46 3.60 -2.52 -2.07
CA GLY A 46 2.71 -2.27 -3.21
C GLY A 46 1.64 -1.23 -2.89
N GLU A 47 0.39 -1.51 -3.23
CA GLU A 47 -0.74 -0.63 -2.89
C GLU A 47 -1.37 -1.02 -1.55
N LEU A 48 -1.18 -0.19 -0.53
CA LEU A 48 -1.82 -0.37 0.78
C LEU A 48 -3.12 0.44 0.84
N ILE A 49 -4.21 -0.20 1.28
CA ILE A 49 -5.51 0.45 1.47
C ILE A 49 -5.95 0.28 2.93
N ILE A 50 -6.03 1.40 3.66
CA ILE A 50 -6.45 1.44 5.07
C ILE A 50 -7.85 2.03 5.14
N LYS A 51 -8.86 1.16 5.25
CA LYS A 51 -10.28 1.55 5.22
C LYS A 51 -10.70 2.40 6.42
N SER A 52 -10.12 2.15 7.59
CA SER A 52 -10.41 2.88 8.83
C SER A 52 -9.99 4.34 8.77
N LEU A 53 -8.97 4.68 7.96
CA LEU A 53 -8.48 6.06 7.79
C LEU A 53 -9.22 6.79 6.65
N SER A 54 -10.55 6.68 6.63
CA SER A 54 -11.36 7.45 5.68
C SER A 54 -11.44 8.93 6.06
N LYS A 55 -11.64 9.80 5.06
CA LYS A 55 -11.74 11.26 5.26
C LYS A 55 -12.87 11.67 6.23
N LYS A 56 -13.86 10.80 6.45
CA LYS A 56 -14.96 11.07 7.41
C LYS A 56 -14.54 10.90 8.87
N MET A 57 -13.50 10.11 9.14
CA MET A 57 -13.10 9.78 10.51
C MET A 57 -11.94 10.67 10.97
N ILE A 58 -10.89 10.78 10.17
CA ILE A 58 -9.68 11.53 10.53
C ILE A 58 -9.05 12.12 9.27
N THR A 59 -8.46 13.32 9.38
CA THR A 59 -7.75 13.94 8.25
C THR A 59 -6.29 13.53 8.32
N VAL A 60 -5.75 12.93 7.27
CA VAL A 60 -4.32 12.61 7.18
C VAL A 60 -3.60 13.83 6.60
N ARG A 61 -2.50 14.25 7.23
CA ARG A 61 -1.68 15.39 6.76
C ARG A 61 -0.46 14.94 5.99
N GLU A 62 0.18 13.87 6.44
CA GLU A 62 1.46 13.42 5.90
C GLU A 62 1.59 11.91 6.00
N VAL A 63 2.22 11.31 5.00
CA VAL A 63 2.61 9.90 4.99
C VAL A 63 4.05 9.81 4.52
N THR A 64 4.92 9.29 5.36
CA THR A 64 6.36 9.13 5.09
C THR A 64 6.81 7.71 5.42
N LEU A 65 7.94 7.31 4.83
CA LEU A 65 8.71 6.17 5.28
C LEU A 65 9.53 6.59 6.52
N LEU A 66 9.58 5.78 7.58
CA LEU A 66 10.28 6.14 8.81
C LEU A 66 11.80 6.13 8.63
N GLU A 67 12.31 5.25 7.77
CA GLU A 67 13.73 4.94 7.63
C GLU A 67 14.52 6.08 7.00
N ASN A 68 13.89 6.84 6.10
CA ASN A 68 14.54 7.91 5.35
C ASN A 68 13.67 9.18 5.20
N ASP A 69 12.57 9.29 5.95
CA ASP A 69 11.59 10.37 5.87
C ASP A 69 11.05 10.65 4.45
N SER A 70 11.14 9.68 3.54
CA SER A 70 10.67 9.84 2.17
C SER A 70 9.16 9.97 2.14
N LYS A 71 8.67 11.04 1.50
CA LYS A 71 7.23 11.25 1.30
C LYS A 71 6.68 10.18 0.35
N LEU A 72 5.67 9.46 0.81
CA LEU A 72 4.97 8.47 0.00
C LEU A 72 3.87 9.13 -0.82
N SER A 73 3.53 8.53 -1.96
CA SER A 73 2.34 8.94 -2.72
C SER A 73 1.11 8.34 -2.06
N TRP A 74 0.17 9.19 -1.64
CA TRP A 74 -1.04 8.75 -0.97
C TRP A 74 -2.27 9.56 -1.42
N LYS A 75 -3.44 8.96 -1.26
CA LYS A 75 -4.72 9.60 -1.52
C LYS A 75 -5.75 9.14 -0.50
N GLN A 76 -6.37 10.09 0.18
CA GLN A 76 -7.46 9.81 1.11
C GLN A 76 -8.81 10.10 0.47
N ASN A 77 -9.78 9.21 0.65
CA ASN A 77 -11.15 9.37 0.19
C ASN A 77 -12.16 8.79 1.20
N PHE A 78 -13.43 8.71 0.80
CA PHE A 78 -14.51 8.16 1.63
C PHE A 78 -14.40 6.65 1.88
N LYS A 79 -13.62 5.92 1.07
CA LYS A 79 -13.40 4.47 1.20
C LYS A 79 -12.19 4.14 2.07
N GLY A 80 -11.31 5.11 2.33
CA GLY A 80 -10.10 4.92 3.15
C GLY A 80 -8.92 5.78 2.68
N LEU A 81 -7.76 5.46 3.24
CA LEU A 81 -6.46 5.97 2.80
C LEU A 81 -5.80 4.95 1.87
N LYS A 82 -5.43 5.37 0.67
CA LYS A 82 -4.60 4.57 -0.25
C LYS A 82 -3.17 5.11 -0.22
N ILE A 83 -2.19 4.25 -0.01
CA ILE A 83 -0.76 4.57 0.03
C ILE A 83 -0.06 3.70 -1.01
N ILE A 84 0.80 4.32 -1.82
CA ILE A 84 1.65 3.60 -2.78
C ILE A 84 3.02 3.44 -2.12
N VAL A 85 3.35 2.21 -1.77
CA VAL A 85 4.63 1.82 -1.18
C VAL A 85 5.52 1.30 -2.31
N PRO A 86 6.67 1.94 -2.59
CA PRO A 86 7.57 1.46 -3.62
C PRO A 86 8.08 0.05 -3.27
N THR A 87 8.02 -0.85 -4.24
CA THR A 87 8.54 -2.23 -4.10
C THR A 87 10.07 -2.26 -4.07
N SER A 88 10.69 -1.35 -4.82
CA SER A 88 12.13 -1.11 -4.88
C SER A 88 12.44 0.13 -4.04
N ILE A 89 12.54 -0.08 -2.72
CA ILE A 89 13.28 0.87 -1.88
C ILE A 89 14.76 0.54 -2.15
N ASP A 90 15.60 1.56 -2.31
CA ASP A 90 17.02 1.46 -2.68
C ASP A 90 17.73 0.28 -1.99
N GLU A 91 18.68 -0.35 -2.70
CA GLU A 91 19.29 -1.66 -2.40
C GLU A 91 19.86 -1.82 -0.98
N GLU A 92 20.00 -0.74 -0.21
CA GLU A 92 20.46 -0.74 1.19
C GLU A 92 19.39 -1.19 2.22
N LEU A 93 18.10 -1.19 1.87
CA LEU A 93 16.97 -1.55 2.76
C LEU A 93 16.40 -2.95 2.48
N ASN A 94 17.16 -3.80 1.78
CA ASN A 94 16.67 -5.04 1.15
C ASN A 94 16.17 -6.11 2.15
N ASP A 95 16.51 -6.00 3.44
CA ASP A 95 16.09 -6.95 4.49
C ASP A 95 15.28 -6.32 5.64
N GLN A 96 14.99 -5.01 5.59
CA GLN A 96 14.31 -4.32 6.68
C GLN A 96 12.80 -4.20 6.43
N GLN A 97 12.03 -4.44 7.50
CA GLN A 97 10.60 -4.13 7.59
C GLN A 97 10.41 -2.66 7.22
N ALA A 98 9.45 -2.37 6.35
CA ALA A 98 9.15 -0.99 5.97
C ALA A 98 8.14 -0.42 6.98
N ILE A 99 8.49 0.69 7.61
CA ILE A 99 7.64 1.34 8.59
C ILE A 99 7.05 2.61 7.96
N ILE A 100 5.75 2.59 7.74
CA ILE A 100 5.01 3.76 7.27
C ILE A 100 4.61 4.60 8.47
N LYS A 101 4.98 5.87 8.44
CA LYS A 101 4.58 6.88 9.40
C LYS A 101 3.48 7.76 8.81
N ILE A 102 2.36 7.87 9.50
CA ILE A 102 1.21 8.68 9.11
C ILE A 102 0.99 9.73 10.20
N LYS A 103 0.88 11.00 9.82
CA LYS A 103 0.55 12.10 10.72
C LYS A 103 -0.85 12.64 10.42
N PHE A 104 -1.60 12.97 11.47
CA PHE A 104 -2.95 13.52 11.39
C PHE A 104 -3.01 15.03 11.61
#